data_AF-A0A4S2IYE5-F1
#
_entry.id   AF-A0A4S2IYE5-F1
#
_cell.length_a   1.000
_cell.length_b   1.000
_cell.length_c   1.000
_cell.angle_alpha   90.00
_cell.angle_beta   90.00
_cell.angle_gamma   90.00
#
_symmetry.space_group_name_H-M   'P 1'
#
loop_
_entity.id
_entity.type
_entity.pdbx_description
1 polymer ?
#
loop_
_entity_poly.entity_id
_entity_poly.type
_entity_poly.pdbx_seq_one_letter_code
_entity_poly.pdbx_strand_id
1 'polypeptide(L)'
;MRSPTRDRPGSESFRKREEWGVVVGLMDRIRGEFIDIIEWTDDGRDTIVWRFPRYGNEIKMGARLVVRESQVAVFVNEGRLADVYQPGTYTLSTQNMPVLSTLKGWKHGFESPFKAEVYFVTTRQFTDFKWGTQNPVILRDAEFGMVRVRAFGTFAAKVVDAAALLRELVGTDPQFRTEEVGEHLRQLIVSKLGSALGSAGVPLLDLAARQDGIGRQLAEALTQELTSTGIAIPRFYIENISVPPEVEAAIDTRSRMGITGNLDDYAKLQAADAIPLAAANPGTGGDALGLGVGMALGQRVVQSMSGTTAPSAPAAQAPAQPAPAPAPAPAADVPPPLPTAPRWFLAVAGQQQGPYDESALAGQVAAGNLTRATLVWRSGQAAWQPADQVPELAALLADVPPPLPPQG
;
A
#
# COMPACT_ATOMS: atom_id res chain seq x y z
N MET A 1 -73.19 -20.78 24.28
CA MET A 1 -73.79 -22.04 23.79
C MET A 1 -72.88 -22.56 22.67
N ARG A 2 -72.36 -23.78 22.82
CA ARG A 2 -71.63 -24.61 21.82
C ARG A 2 -70.23 -24.16 21.33
N SER A 3 -69.20 -24.85 21.83
CA SER A 3 -68.10 -25.41 21.01
C SER A 3 -68.64 -26.65 20.25
N PRO A 4 -67.89 -27.48 19.46
CA PRO A 4 -66.44 -27.48 19.08
C PRO A 4 -66.14 -27.96 17.61
N THR A 5 -64.86 -27.92 17.17
CA THR A 5 -64.13 -28.96 16.35
C THR A 5 -62.70 -28.46 16.03
N ARG A 6 -61.58 -28.99 16.58
CA ARG A 6 -60.73 -30.17 16.19
C ARG A 6 -60.36 -30.18 14.69
N ASP A 7 -59.11 -30.31 14.23
CA ASP A 7 -58.00 -31.22 14.60
C ASP A 7 -56.67 -30.71 13.95
N ARG A 8 -55.52 -30.59 14.67
CA ARG A 8 -54.28 -31.45 14.64
C ARG A 8 -53.13 -30.97 13.70
N PRO A 9 -51.87 -31.47 13.81
CA PRO A 9 -50.83 -31.12 14.81
C PRO A 9 -49.45 -30.77 14.16
N GLY A 10 -48.43 -30.32 14.91
CA GLY A 10 -47.06 -30.26 14.35
C GLY A 10 -46.02 -29.50 15.16
N SER A 11 -45.06 -30.27 15.71
CA SER A 11 -43.72 -29.89 16.21
C SER A 11 -43.61 -28.90 17.36
N GLU A 12 -43.58 -29.47 18.57
CA GLU A 12 -42.59 -29.12 19.58
C GLU A 12 -41.19 -28.98 18.95
N SER A 13 -40.37 -28.04 19.43
CA SER A 13 -39.27 -28.42 20.33
C SER A 13 -38.30 -27.27 20.68
N PHE A 14 -37.85 -27.32 21.95
CA PHE A 14 -36.65 -26.73 22.54
C PHE A 14 -36.56 -25.20 22.75
N ARG A 15 -37.14 -24.73 23.86
CA ARG A 15 -36.46 -23.77 24.75
C ARG A 15 -36.62 -24.22 26.20
N LYS A 16 -35.62 -24.94 26.70
CA LYS A 16 -35.46 -25.16 28.14
C LYS A 16 -34.26 -24.34 28.61
N ARG A 17 -34.56 -23.29 29.38
CA ARG A 17 -33.61 -22.68 30.32
C ARG A 17 -33.31 -23.74 31.38
N GLU A 18 -32.05 -24.10 31.54
CA GLU A 18 -31.57 -24.81 32.73
C GLU A 18 -30.47 -23.97 33.38
N GLU A 19 -30.81 -23.48 34.57
CA GLU A 19 -29.90 -22.97 35.57
C GLU A 19 -28.99 -24.11 36.04
N TRP A 20 -27.67 -23.92 35.97
CA TRP A 20 -26.71 -24.72 36.72
C TRP A 20 -25.67 -23.78 37.33
N GLY A 21 -26.07 -23.10 38.39
CA GLY A 21 -25.14 -22.74 39.46
C GLY A 21 -24.75 -24.00 40.24
N VAL A 22 -23.51 -24.03 40.72
CA VAL A 22 -22.97 -25.01 41.67
C VAL A 22 -22.52 -26.35 41.08
N VAL A 23 -21.49 -26.31 40.23
CA VAL A 23 -20.39 -27.30 40.26
C VAL A 23 -19.03 -26.58 40.19
N VAL A 24 -18.89 -25.51 40.97
CA VAL A 24 -17.59 -24.92 41.34
C VAL A 24 -17.40 -25.31 42.81
N GLY A 25 -16.64 -26.37 43.10
CA GLY A 25 -16.44 -26.72 44.51
C GLY A 25 -15.87 -28.09 44.85
N LEU A 26 -15.84 -29.08 43.95
CA LEU A 26 -15.32 -30.42 44.31
C LEU A 26 -14.19 -30.94 43.40
N MET A 27 -14.11 -30.48 42.14
CA MET A 27 -13.04 -30.85 41.20
C MET A 27 -11.79 -29.96 41.28
N ASP A 28 -11.84 -28.83 42.00
CA ASP A 28 -10.67 -27.96 42.21
C ASP A 28 -9.72 -28.47 43.31
N ARG A 29 -10.13 -29.46 44.10
CA ARG A 29 -9.35 -29.95 45.25
C ARG A 29 -8.53 -31.22 44.98
N ILE A 30 -8.62 -31.79 43.78
CA ILE A 30 -7.90 -33.02 43.39
C ILE A 30 -6.73 -32.75 42.42
N ARG A 31 -6.53 -31.52 41.92
CA ARG A 31 -5.37 -31.17 41.06
C ARG A 31 -4.14 -30.66 41.82
N GLY A 32 -3.90 -31.25 43.00
CA GLY A 32 -2.77 -30.91 43.88
C GLY A 32 -1.39 -31.38 43.39
N GLU A 33 -1.30 -32.26 42.38
CA GLU A 33 -0.03 -32.88 41.95
C GLU A 33 0.30 -32.74 40.45
N PHE A 34 -0.48 -31.97 39.68
CA PHE A 34 -0.11 -31.73 38.29
C PHE A 34 0.89 -30.57 38.22
N ILE A 35 2.10 -30.87 37.74
CA ILE A 35 3.12 -29.89 37.34
C ILE A 35 2.43 -28.89 36.40
N ASP A 36 2.43 -27.62 36.80
CA ASP A 36 1.87 -26.53 36.00
C ASP A 36 2.77 -26.31 34.78
N ILE A 37 2.24 -26.47 33.58
CA ILE A 37 2.99 -26.23 32.33
C ILE A 37 2.68 -24.80 31.88
N ILE A 38 3.71 -23.96 31.90
CA ILE A 38 3.65 -22.58 31.42
C ILE A 38 4.23 -22.59 30.01
N GLU A 39 3.35 -22.44 29.03
CA GLU A 39 3.73 -22.37 27.62
C GLU A 39 2.81 -21.43 26.87
N TRP A 40 3.29 -20.96 25.72
CA TRP A 40 2.49 -20.20 24.78
C TRP A 40 2.70 -20.75 23.36
N THR A 41 1.58 -21.02 22.71
CA THR A 41 1.52 -21.24 21.26
C THR A 41 0.83 -20.04 20.66
N ASP A 42 1.57 -19.22 19.92
CA ASP A 42 1.02 -18.09 19.17
C ASP A 42 0.15 -18.65 18.04
N ASP A 43 -1.15 -18.42 18.11
CA ASP A 43 -2.12 -18.66 17.03
C ASP A 43 -2.28 -17.43 16.12
N GLY A 44 -1.78 -16.27 16.55
CA GLY A 44 -1.74 -15.03 15.78
C GLY A 44 -0.45 -14.85 14.98
N ARG A 45 -0.42 -13.82 14.14
CA ARG A 45 0.80 -13.37 13.43
C ARG A 45 1.24 -11.97 13.84
N ASP A 46 0.55 -11.36 14.79
CA ASP A 46 0.66 -9.96 15.18
C ASP A 46 0.98 -9.77 16.68
N THR A 47 1.02 -10.85 17.48
CA THR A 47 1.33 -10.72 18.91
C THR A 47 2.84 -10.66 19.13
N ILE A 48 3.31 -9.55 19.69
CA ILE A 48 4.72 -9.33 20.02
C ILE A 48 5.01 -9.80 21.44
N VAL A 49 4.17 -9.41 22.40
CA VAL A 49 4.28 -9.85 23.79
C VAL A 49 2.94 -10.38 24.27
N TRP A 50 2.98 -11.51 24.95
CA TRP A 50 1.82 -12.12 25.59
C TRP A 50 2.14 -12.48 27.04
N ARG A 51 1.31 -12.00 27.98
CA ARG A 51 1.43 -12.35 29.39
C ARG A 51 0.61 -13.61 29.70
N PHE A 52 1.26 -14.60 30.29
CA PHE A 52 0.59 -15.83 30.72
C PHE A 52 -0.47 -15.54 31.78
N PRO A 53 -1.76 -15.86 31.53
CA PRO A 53 -2.84 -15.54 32.44
C PRO A 53 -2.84 -16.50 33.63
N ARG A 54 -2.86 -15.96 34.85
CA ARG A 54 -3.01 -16.75 36.07
C ARG A 54 -3.80 -16.00 37.14
N TYR A 55 -4.65 -16.72 37.87
CA TYR A 55 -5.35 -16.14 39.01
C TYR A 55 -4.34 -15.72 40.09
N GLY A 56 -4.35 -14.44 40.48
CA GLY A 56 -3.48 -13.88 41.52
C GLY A 56 -2.00 -13.74 41.14
N ASN A 57 -1.61 -14.03 39.89
CA ASN A 57 -0.21 -14.08 39.42
C ASN A 57 0.68 -14.99 40.28
N GLU A 58 0.12 -16.09 40.80
CA GLU A 58 0.87 -17.05 41.64
C GLU A 58 1.35 -18.24 40.81
N ILE A 59 2.67 -18.41 40.73
CA ILE A 59 3.30 -19.54 40.05
C ILE A 59 3.64 -20.62 41.08
N LYS A 60 3.21 -21.86 40.79
CA LYS A 60 3.50 -23.02 41.65
C LYS A 60 4.97 -23.41 41.55
N MET A 61 5.55 -23.85 42.67
CA MET A 61 6.90 -24.42 42.68
C MET A 61 6.95 -25.70 41.84
N GLY A 62 8.02 -25.87 41.06
CA GLY A 62 8.17 -27.02 40.17
C GLY A 62 7.41 -26.92 38.85
N ALA A 63 6.77 -25.78 38.56
CA ALA A 63 6.17 -25.51 37.26
C ALA A 63 7.20 -25.67 36.13
N ARG A 64 6.75 -26.20 34.99
CA ARG A 64 7.57 -26.38 33.79
C ARG A 64 7.32 -25.24 32.82
N LEU A 65 8.33 -24.44 32.57
CA LEU A 65 8.33 -23.39 31.55
C LEU A 65 8.83 -23.97 30.23
N VAL A 66 8.03 -23.87 29.17
CA VAL A 66 8.42 -24.29 27.82
C VAL A 66 8.48 -23.06 26.92
N VAL A 67 9.68 -22.74 26.45
CA VAL A 67 9.97 -21.60 25.56
C VAL A 67 10.32 -22.14 24.17
N ARG A 68 9.63 -21.66 23.14
CA ARG A 68 9.81 -22.11 21.75
C ARG A 68 10.93 -21.33 21.06
N GLU A 69 11.46 -21.85 19.94
CA GLU A 69 12.61 -21.26 19.23
C GLU A 69 12.44 -19.80 18.81
N SER A 70 11.22 -19.39 18.46
CA SER A 70 10.90 -18.02 18.04
C SER A 70 10.42 -17.13 19.20
N GLN A 71 10.70 -17.53 20.44
CA GLN A 71 10.22 -16.86 21.64
C GLN A 71 11.33 -16.78 22.70
N VAL A 72 11.19 -15.81 23.58
CA VAL A 72 11.86 -15.79 24.89
C VAL A 72 10.82 -15.57 25.96
N ALA A 73 11.06 -16.08 27.17
CA ALA A 73 10.17 -15.85 28.30
C ALA A 73 10.84 -14.92 29.31
N VAL A 74 10.21 -13.78 29.58
CA VAL A 74 10.66 -12.80 30.56
C VAL A 74 9.85 -12.96 31.84
N PHE A 75 10.56 -13.10 32.95
CA PHE A 75 9.96 -13.28 34.25
C PHE A 75 10.00 -11.97 35.04
N VAL A 76 8.84 -11.56 35.56
CA VAL A 76 8.70 -10.38 36.40
C VAL A 76 8.24 -10.82 37.78
N ASN A 77 9.02 -10.51 38.80
CA ASN A 77 8.70 -10.82 40.19
C ASN A 77 8.39 -9.54 40.96
N GLU A 78 7.20 -9.46 41.57
CA GLU A 78 6.77 -8.29 42.36
C GLU A 78 7.02 -6.95 41.65
N GLY A 79 6.82 -6.91 40.33
CA GLY A 79 7.02 -5.71 39.50
C GLY A 79 8.47 -5.42 39.07
N ARG A 80 9.42 -6.32 39.34
CA ARG A 80 10.81 -6.21 38.87
C ARG A 80 11.15 -7.31 37.86
N LEU A 81 11.80 -6.94 36.77
CA LEU A 81 12.38 -7.89 35.81
C LEU A 81 13.42 -8.76 36.55
N ALA A 82 13.19 -10.07 36.58
CA ALA A 82 14.02 -11.02 37.28
C ALA A 82 14.96 -11.77 36.33
N ASP A 83 14.41 -12.47 35.34
CA ASP A 83 15.17 -13.35 34.44
C ASP A 83 14.58 -13.39 33.03
N VAL A 84 15.42 -13.73 32.06
CA VAL A 84 15.05 -13.96 30.65
C VAL A 84 15.47 -15.37 30.24
N TYR A 85 14.50 -16.22 29.93
CA TYR A 85 14.69 -17.60 29.51
C TYR A 85 14.69 -17.70 27.98
N GLN A 86 15.77 -18.27 27.44
CA GLN A 86 15.94 -18.57 26.01
C GLN A 86 15.13 -19.83 25.61
N PRO A 87 14.98 -20.15 24.31
CA PRO A 87 14.30 -21.37 23.87
C PRO A 87 14.77 -22.63 24.61
N GLY A 88 13.82 -23.44 25.10
CA GLY A 88 14.11 -24.61 25.91
C GLY A 88 13.03 -24.94 26.93
N THR A 89 13.25 -26.00 27.70
CA THR A 89 12.37 -26.41 28.80
C THR A 89 13.08 -26.19 30.13
N TYR A 90 12.43 -25.51 31.07
CA TYR A 90 12.97 -25.17 32.37
C TYR A 90 12.02 -25.61 33.48
N THR A 91 12.57 -26.02 34.63
CA THR A 91 11.80 -26.23 35.86
C THR A 91 11.99 -25.01 36.76
N LEU A 92 10.90 -24.30 37.03
CA LEU A 92 10.90 -23.12 37.86
C LEU A 92 11.02 -23.52 39.33
N SER A 93 12.15 -23.16 39.94
CA SER A 93 12.43 -23.36 41.36
C SER A 93 13.17 -22.15 41.93
N THR A 94 12.97 -21.87 43.22
CA THR A 94 13.57 -20.73 43.93
C THR A 94 15.10 -20.67 43.84
N GLN A 95 15.77 -21.80 43.59
CA GLN A 95 17.23 -21.90 43.54
C GLN A 95 17.84 -21.48 42.19
N ASN A 96 17.06 -21.49 41.11
CA ASN A 96 17.54 -21.23 39.76
C ASN A 96 17.28 -19.79 39.27
N MET A 97 16.88 -18.88 40.17
CA MET A 97 16.57 -17.48 39.86
C MET A 97 17.59 -16.54 40.54
N PRO A 98 18.58 -15.98 39.82
CA PRO A 98 19.70 -15.21 40.38
C PRO A 98 19.29 -13.95 41.16
N VAL A 99 18.14 -13.34 40.86
CA VAL A 99 17.66 -12.14 41.59
C VAL A 99 16.99 -12.50 42.93
N LEU A 100 16.45 -13.72 43.06
CA LEU A 100 15.77 -14.18 44.28
C LEU A 100 16.73 -14.70 45.36
N SER A 101 17.89 -15.24 44.97
CA SER A 101 18.88 -15.79 45.91
C SER A 101 19.48 -14.72 46.84
N THR A 102 19.47 -13.45 46.41
CA THR A 102 20.03 -12.33 47.18
C THR A 102 19.05 -11.74 48.20
N LEU A 103 17.74 -11.97 48.05
CA LEU A 103 16.68 -11.22 48.76
C LEU A 103 15.90 -12.00 49.83
N LYS A 104 16.20 -13.28 50.09
CA LYS A 104 15.50 -14.06 51.13
C LYS A 104 16.44 -14.90 52.01
N GLY A 105 17.10 -14.23 52.94
CA GLY A 105 17.26 -14.86 54.25
C GLY A 105 15.90 -14.85 54.92
N TRP A 106 15.22 -15.99 55.06
CA TRP A 106 14.22 -16.28 56.11
C TRP A 106 14.06 -17.80 56.25
N LYS A 107 14.07 -18.26 57.49
CA LYS A 107 14.52 -19.60 57.92
C LYS A 107 13.49 -20.74 57.84
N HIS A 108 12.33 -20.61 57.19
CA HIS A 108 11.33 -21.69 57.19
C HIS A 108 10.50 -21.78 55.88
N GLY A 109 10.65 -22.87 55.13
CA GLY A 109 9.64 -23.46 54.23
C GLY A 109 9.36 -22.79 52.87
N PHE A 110 10.15 -23.09 51.84
CA PHE A 110 10.00 -22.57 50.46
C PHE A 110 9.03 -23.38 49.55
N GLU A 111 7.86 -23.80 50.06
CA GLU A 111 6.80 -24.41 49.24
C GLU A 111 5.58 -23.49 49.02
N SER A 112 5.71 -22.20 49.33
CA SER A 112 4.63 -21.22 49.13
C SER A 112 4.68 -20.62 47.72
N PRO A 113 3.54 -20.51 46.99
CA PRO A 113 3.49 -19.80 45.72
C PRO A 113 4.06 -18.38 45.83
N PHE A 114 4.72 -17.90 44.78
CA PHE A 114 5.24 -16.53 44.73
C PHE A 114 4.50 -15.74 43.64
N LYS A 115 4.39 -14.43 43.84
CA LYS A 115 3.75 -13.51 42.90
C LYS A 115 4.71 -13.18 41.75
N ALA A 116 4.46 -13.76 40.59
CA ALA A 116 5.23 -13.48 39.39
C ALA A 116 4.39 -13.55 38.13
N GLU A 117 4.88 -12.85 37.12
CA GLU A 117 4.30 -12.78 35.79
C GLU A 117 5.31 -13.35 34.80
N VAL A 118 4.83 -14.15 33.85
CA VAL A 118 5.63 -14.65 32.73
C VAL A 118 5.11 -14.01 31.47
N TYR A 119 6.00 -13.31 30.78
CA TYR A 119 5.74 -12.72 29.49
C TYR A 119 6.49 -13.49 28.42
N PHE A 120 5.77 -14.01 27.43
CA PHE A 120 6.39 -14.54 26.24
C PHE A 120 6.56 -13.42 25.22
N VAL A 121 7.76 -13.30 24.68
CA VAL A 121 8.13 -12.28 23.69
C VAL A 121 8.58 -12.96 22.41
N THR A 122 7.94 -12.61 21.31
CA THR A 122 8.22 -13.14 19.99
C THR A 122 9.50 -12.53 19.42
N THR A 123 10.47 -13.35 19.03
CA THR A 123 11.79 -12.92 18.51
C THR A 123 11.93 -13.07 16.99
N ARG A 124 10.94 -13.67 16.31
CA ARG A 124 10.90 -13.71 14.84
C ARG A 124 10.76 -12.30 14.25
N GLN A 125 11.07 -12.17 12.97
CA GLN A 125 10.81 -10.93 12.23
C GLN A 125 9.31 -10.81 11.91
N PHE A 126 8.79 -9.60 12.07
CA PHE A 126 7.50 -9.14 11.58
C PHE A 126 7.77 -8.29 10.34
N THR A 127 7.32 -8.74 9.17
CA THR A 127 7.73 -8.18 7.87
C THR A 127 6.75 -7.19 7.26
N ASP A 128 5.54 -7.12 7.80
CA ASP A 128 4.41 -6.50 7.09
C ASP A 128 4.09 -5.09 7.63
N PHE A 129 5.06 -4.45 8.28
CA PHE A 129 4.88 -3.06 8.71
C PHE A 129 4.91 -2.13 7.50
N LYS A 130 3.85 -1.35 7.33
CA LYS A 130 3.74 -0.33 6.30
C LYS A 130 4.13 1.03 6.86
N TRP A 131 4.81 1.84 6.05
CA TRP A 131 5.13 3.22 6.38
C TRP A 131 4.83 4.14 5.20
N GLY A 132 4.63 5.42 5.48
CA GLY A 132 4.42 6.44 4.47
C GLY A 132 4.43 7.84 5.07
N THR A 133 4.87 8.81 4.28
CA THR A 133 4.84 10.22 4.66
C THR A 133 3.41 10.74 4.59
N GLN A 134 2.81 11.07 5.75
CA GLN A 134 1.48 11.70 5.77
C GLN A 134 1.51 13.09 5.14
N ASN A 135 2.53 13.88 5.50
CA ASN A 135 2.82 15.19 4.91
C ASN A 135 4.04 15.09 3.99
N PRO A 136 4.07 15.81 2.86
CA PRO A 136 5.25 15.85 2.01
C PRO A 136 6.49 16.28 2.77
N VAL A 137 7.60 15.63 2.46
CA VAL A 137 8.92 16.01 2.90
C VAL A 137 9.50 16.99 1.90
N ILE A 138 10.09 18.07 2.38
CA ILE A 138 10.73 19.07 1.54
C ILE A 138 12.15 18.61 1.21
N LEU A 139 12.43 18.35 -0.07
CA LEU A 139 13.73 17.97 -0.62
C LEU A 139 14.33 19.15 -1.40
N ARG A 140 15.63 19.39 -1.21
CA ARG A 140 16.41 20.32 -2.02
C ARG A 140 17.05 19.53 -3.17
N ASP A 141 16.55 19.74 -4.37
CA ASP A 141 17.08 19.16 -5.59
C ASP A 141 17.86 20.21 -6.41
N ALA A 142 18.92 19.77 -7.09
CA ALA A 142 19.79 20.65 -7.85
C ALA A 142 19.15 21.13 -9.17
N GLU A 143 18.26 20.34 -9.77
CA GLU A 143 17.61 20.66 -11.05
C GLU A 143 16.24 21.32 -10.85
N PHE A 144 15.49 20.87 -9.86
CA PHE A 144 14.11 21.31 -9.61
C PHE A 144 13.96 22.26 -8.41
N GLY A 145 15.04 22.53 -7.66
CA GLY A 145 15.00 23.40 -6.50
C GLY A 145 14.28 22.75 -5.31
N MET A 146 13.31 23.44 -4.70
CA MET A 146 12.57 22.91 -3.54
C MET A 146 11.42 22.01 -4.01
N VAL A 147 11.55 20.70 -3.84
CA VAL A 147 10.54 19.72 -4.25
C VAL A 147 9.87 19.10 -3.02
N ARG A 148 8.54 18.96 -3.06
CA ARG A 148 7.78 18.29 -1.99
C ARG A 148 7.56 16.83 -2.34
N VAL A 149 8.41 15.96 -1.83
CA VAL A 149 8.33 14.52 -2.09
C VAL A 149 7.45 13.81 -1.08
N ARG A 150 6.71 12.80 -1.54
CA ARG A 150 6.09 11.80 -0.66
C ARG A 150 6.75 10.46 -0.92
N ALA A 151 6.84 9.62 0.10
CA ALA A 151 7.38 8.29 -0.04
C ALA A 151 6.62 7.30 0.83
N PHE A 152 6.57 6.05 0.40
CA PHE A 152 5.98 4.95 1.14
C PHE A 152 6.73 3.65 0.89
N GLY A 153 6.46 2.66 1.74
CA GLY A 153 6.93 1.31 1.55
C GLY A 153 6.66 0.45 2.77
N THR A 154 7.54 -0.53 2.97
CA THR A 154 7.44 -1.53 4.02
C THR A 154 8.74 -1.66 4.81
N PHE A 155 8.65 -2.15 6.04
CA PHE A 155 9.82 -2.47 6.84
C PHE A 155 9.58 -3.71 7.70
N ALA A 156 10.66 -4.35 8.11
CA ALA A 156 10.61 -5.44 9.07
C ALA A 156 11.07 -4.96 10.43
N ALA A 157 10.44 -5.46 11.50
CA ALA A 157 10.88 -5.25 12.87
C ALA A 157 11.04 -6.59 13.59
N LYS A 158 11.94 -6.65 14.57
CA LYS A 158 12.09 -7.78 15.49
C LYS A 158 12.52 -7.30 16.86
N VAL A 159 12.15 -8.06 17.88
CA VAL A 159 12.66 -7.86 19.23
C VAL A 159 14.06 -8.46 19.34
N VAL A 160 14.99 -7.68 19.87
CA VAL A 160 16.37 -8.10 20.18
C VAL A 160 16.68 -8.05 21.67
N ASP A 161 15.98 -7.22 22.44
CA ASP A 161 16.04 -7.19 23.89
C ASP A 161 14.61 -7.15 24.47
N ALA A 162 14.18 -8.31 24.96
CA ALA A 162 12.85 -8.47 25.54
C ALA A 162 12.68 -7.73 26.87
N ALA A 163 13.74 -7.61 27.67
CA ALA A 163 13.68 -6.92 28.96
C ALA A 163 13.53 -5.40 28.76
N ALA A 164 14.26 -4.83 27.80
CA ALA A 164 14.10 -3.43 27.39
C ALA A 164 12.70 -3.17 26.83
N LEU A 165 12.20 -4.04 25.95
CA LEU A 165 10.86 -3.92 25.38
C LEU A 165 9.77 -3.88 26.45
N LEU A 166 9.83 -4.79 27.43
CA LEU A 166 8.87 -4.82 28.52
C LEU A 166 8.90 -3.54 29.36
N ARG A 167 10.10 -3.04 29.66
CA ARG A 167 10.30 -1.87 30.50
C ARG A 167 9.82 -0.59 29.85
N GLU A 168 10.12 -0.41 28.56
CA GLU A 168 9.92 0.87 27.87
C GLU A 168 8.58 0.95 27.12
N LEU A 169 8.05 -0.16 26.58
CA LEU A 169 6.87 -0.13 25.69
C LEU A 169 5.67 -0.93 26.20
N VAL A 170 5.85 -2.15 26.72
CA VAL A 170 4.71 -3.04 27.06
C VAL A 170 4.05 -2.65 28.39
N GLY A 171 4.85 -2.31 29.40
CA GLY A 171 4.33 -2.03 30.74
C GLY A 171 3.55 -3.21 31.32
N THR A 172 2.27 -2.99 31.64
CA THR A 172 1.37 -4.01 32.22
C THR A 172 0.37 -4.61 31.23
N ASP A 173 0.51 -4.31 29.94
CA ASP A 173 -0.37 -4.82 28.91
C ASP A 173 -0.29 -6.36 28.83
N PRO A 174 -1.42 -7.09 28.99
CA PRO A 174 -1.42 -8.54 28.84
C PRO A 174 -1.15 -9.02 27.41
N GLN A 175 -1.40 -8.20 26.38
CA GLN A 175 -1.20 -8.60 24.99
C GLN A 175 -0.83 -7.40 24.10
N PHE A 176 0.47 -7.26 23.84
CA PHE A 176 1.02 -6.18 23.05
C PHE A 176 1.22 -6.61 21.59
N ARG A 177 0.61 -5.90 20.65
CA ARG A 177 0.51 -6.31 19.23
C ARG A 177 1.27 -5.39 18.28
N THR A 178 1.40 -5.83 17.03
CA THR A 178 2.10 -5.08 15.97
C THR A 178 1.48 -3.72 15.68
N GLU A 179 0.17 -3.56 15.83
CA GLU A 179 -0.52 -2.29 15.55
C GLU A 179 -0.05 -1.17 16.47
N GLU A 180 0.16 -1.48 17.75
CA GLU A 180 0.54 -0.53 18.80
C GLU A 180 1.97 -0.02 18.59
N VAL A 181 2.90 -0.93 18.28
CA VAL A 181 4.28 -0.57 17.92
C VAL A 181 4.33 0.16 16.58
N GLY A 182 3.53 -0.29 15.62
CA GLY A 182 3.59 0.17 14.24
C GLY A 182 3.35 1.67 14.10
N GLU A 183 2.45 2.24 14.90
CA GLU A 183 2.16 3.67 14.85
C GLU A 183 3.32 4.52 15.38
N HIS A 184 3.90 4.13 16.52
CA HIS A 184 5.09 4.80 17.05
C HIS A 184 6.26 4.73 16.06
N LEU A 185 6.53 3.55 15.49
CA LEU A 185 7.59 3.37 14.50
C LEU A 185 7.36 4.21 13.24
N ARG A 186 6.11 4.29 12.75
CA ARG A 186 5.76 5.11 11.59
C ARG A 186 6.11 6.58 11.79
N GLN A 187 5.78 7.13 12.96
CA GLN A 187 6.07 8.53 13.30
C GLN A 187 7.59 8.77 13.36
N LEU A 188 8.32 7.85 13.99
CA LEU A 188 9.78 7.92 14.03
C LEU A 188 10.40 7.87 12.63
N ILE A 189 9.94 6.98 11.76
CA ILE A 189 10.40 6.86 10.36
C ILE A 189 10.22 8.18 9.62
N VAL A 190 9.02 8.79 9.68
CA VAL A 190 8.74 10.06 8.99
C VAL A 190 9.66 11.17 9.49
N SER A 191 9.97 11.20 10.78
CA SER A 191 10.88 12.21 11.35
C SER A 191 12.33 12.09 10.84
N LYS A 192 12.83 10.87 10.63
CA LYS A 192 14.21 10.62 10.19
C LYS A 192 14.36 10.64 8.67
N LEU A 193 13.30 10.29 7.93
CA LEU A 193 13.31 10.20 6.47
C LEU A 193 13.74 11.51 5.80
N GLY A 194 13.23 12.65 6.25
CA GLY A 194 13.59 13.95 5.66
C GLY A 194 15.06 14.29 5.81
N SER A 195 15.65 14.00 6.97
CA SER A 195 17.08 14.16 7.17
C SER A 195 17.87 13.20 6.28
N ALA A 196 17.47 11.94 6.18
CA ALA A 196 18.17 10.94 5.37
C ALA A 196 18.15 11.29 3.87
N LEU A 197 17.00 11.67 3.33
CA LEU A 197 16.87 12.09 1.93
C LEU A 197 17.67 13.37 1.64
N GLY A 198 17.64 14.34 2.57
CA GLY A 198 18.40 15.58 2.43
C GLY A 198 19.91 15.38 2.51
N SER A 199 20.41 14.53 3.41
CA SER A 199 21.84 14.27 3.58
C SER A 199 22.44 13.38 2.49
N ALA A 200 21.62 12.55 1.83
CA ALA A 200 22.09 11.66 0.79
C ALA A 200 22.62 12.41 -0.44
N GLY A 201 22.14 13.65 -0.68
CA GLY A 201 22.58 14.48 -1.81
C GLY A 201 22.29 13.83 -3.17
N VAL A 202 21.30 12.95 -3.24
CA VAL A 202 20.92 12.21 -4.45
C VAL A 202 19.93 13.05 -5.25
N PRO A 203 20.20 13.35 -6.54
CA PRO A 203 19.23 14.01 -7.41
C PRO A 203 17.91 13.25 -7.47
N LEU A 204 16.81 13.97 -7.61
CA LEU A 204 15.45 13.41 -7.61
C LEU A 204 15.27 12.26 -8.60
N LEU A 205 15.84 12.39 -9.79
CA LEU A 205 15.76 11.39 -10.87
C LEU A 205 16.59 10.13 -10.56
N ASP A 206 17.65 10.27 -9.75
CA ASP A 206 18.52 9.17 -9.34
C ASP A 206 18.03 8.46 -8.07
N LEU A 207 17.04 9.03 -7.36
CA LEU A 207 16.53 8.47 -6.12
C LEU A 207 16.04 7.04 -6.31
N ALA A 208 15.31 6.78 -7.40
CA ALA A 208 14.78 5.45 -7.73
C ALA A 208 15.91 4.40 -7.81
N ALA A 209 17.04 4.75 -8.44
CA ALA A 209 18.19 3.85 -8.57
C ALA A 209 18.94 3.62 -7.24
N ARG A 210 18.70 4.45 -6.22
CA ARG A 210 19.41 4.42 -4.92
C ARG A 210 18.52 4.07 -3.73
N GLN A 211 17.27 3.69 -3.95
CA GLN A 211 16.31 3.36 -2.89
C GLN A 211 16.84 2.31 -1.90
N ASP A 212 17.49 1.24 -2.39
CA ASP A 212 18.06 0.19 -1.54
C ASP A 212 19.18 0.69 -0.62
N GLY A 213 20.00 1.63 -1.10
CA GLY A 213 21.07 2.23 -0.30
C GLY A 213 20.50 3.11 0.81
N ILE A 214 19.53 3.95 0.46
CA ILE A 214 18.83 4.83 1.41
C ILE A 214 18.07 4.01 2.44
N GLY A 215 17.39 2.94 2.02
CA GLY A 215 16.67 2.03 2.90
C GLY A 215 17.58 1.37 3.94
N ARG A 216 18.77 0.89 3.54
CA ARG A 216 19.75 0.33 4.49
C ARG A 216 20.24 1.36 5.50
N GLN A 217 20.58 2.57 5.06
CA GLN A 217 21.00 3.65 5.96
C GLN A 217 19.91 4.02 6.97
N LEU A 218 18.65 4.08 6.52
CA LEU A 218 17.51 4.31 7.40
C LEU A 218 17.32 3.16 8.40
N ALA A 219 17.42 1.92 7.96
CA ALA A 219 17.30 0.75 8.84
C ALA A 219 18.34 0.79 9.97
N GLU A 220 19.60 1.12 9.65
CA GLU A 220 20.68 1.28 10.62
C GLU A 220 20.40 2.43 11.61
N ALA A 221 20.07 3.61 11.09
CA ALA A 221 19.79 4.79 11.92
C ALA A 221 18.59 4.58 12.85
N LEU A 222 17.51 3.96 12.35
CA LEU A 222 16.32 3.65 13.15
C LEU A 222 16.62 2.58 14.21
N THR A 223 17.40 1.55 13.86
CA THR A 223 17.82 0.53 14.83
C THR A 223 18.66 1.14 15.95
N GLN A 224 19.55 2.08 15.62
CA GLN A 224 20.33 2.80 16.63
C GLN A 224 19.43 3.61 17.58
N GLU A 225 18.42 4.30 17.06
CA GLU A 225 17.46 5.05 17.89
C GLU A 225 16.63 4.13 18.80
N LEU A 226 16.25 2.95 18.29
CA LEU A 226 15.39 1.98 18.98
C LEU A 226 16.15 1.02 19.92
N THR A 227 17.46 1.22 20.09
CA THR A 227 18.28 0.34 20.94
C THR A 227 17.77 0.33 22.39
N SER A 228 17.32 1.47 22.92
CA SER A 228 16.79 1.55 24.28
C SER A 228 15.46 0.81 24.47
N THR A 229 14.67 0.66 23.40
CA THR A 229 13.37 -0.04 23.45
C THR A 229 13.49 -1.53 23.12
N GLY A 230 14.68 -2.01 22.74
CA GLY A 230 14.94 -3.42 22.43
C GLY A 230 14.38 -3.88 21.08
N ILE A 231 14.05 -2.96 20.17
CA ILE A 231 13.55 -3.23 18.82
C ILE A 231 14.65 -2.97 17.81
N ALA A 232 14.79 -3.86 16.82
CA ALA A 232 15.64 -3.64 15.65
C ALA A 232 14.82 -3.64 14.35
N ILE A 233 15.26 -2.83 13.38
CA ILE A 233 14.71 -2.77 12.03
C ILE A 233 15.73 -3.42 11.08
N PRO A 234 15.68 -4.74 10.85
CA PRO A 234 16.65 -5.43 10.00
C PRO A 234 16.53 -5.08 8.52
N ARG A 235 15.35 -4.63 8.08
CA ARG A 235 15.07 -4.30 6.68
C ARG A 235 14.11 -3.13 6.57
N PHE A 236 14.37 -2.25 5.63
CA PHE A 236 13.54 -1.10 5.32
C PHE A 236 13.53 -0.89 3.81
N TYR A 237 12.33 -0.87 3.22
CA TYR A 237 12.11 -0.76 1.79
C TYR A 237 11.37 0.54 1.48
N ILE A 238 11.89 1.27 0.49
CA ILE A 238 11.20 2.38 -0.15
C ILE A 238 10.63 1.81 -1.44
N GLU A 239 9.29 1.74 -1.54
CA GLU A 239 8.62 1.16 -2.71
C GLU A 239 8.38 2.23 -3.78
N ASN A 240 8.08 3.46 -3.35
CA ASN A 240 7.84 4.57 -4.27
C ASN A 240 8.18 5.92 -3.64
N ILE A 241 8.64 6.84 -4.48
CA ILE A 241 8.82 8.25 -4.16
C ILE A 241 8.04 9.03 -5.22
N SER A 242 7.01 9.75 -4.81
CA SER A 242 6.18 10.58 -5.67
C SER A 242 6.48 12.05 -5.48
N VAL A 243 6.29 12.82 -6.55
CA VAL A 243 6.55 14.26 -6.60
C VAL A 243 5.25 15.00 -6.92
N PRO A 244 5.20 16.32 -6.72
CA PRO A 244 4.00 17.09 -7.05
C PRO A 244 3.75 17.13 -8.57
N PRO A 245 2.49 17.26 -9.03
CA PRO A 245 2.15 17.25 -10.46
C PRO A 245 2.91 18.29 -11.28
N GLU A 246 3.23 19.45 -10.71
CA GLU A 246 4.03 20.48 -11.38
C GLU A 246 5.46 20.03 -11.70
N VAL A 247 6.05 19.18 -10.85
CA VAL A 247 7.38 18.60 -11.08
C VAL A 247 7.28 17.45 -12.07
N GLU A 248 6.24 16.61 -11.99
CA GLU A 248 5.98 15.56 -12.99
C GLU A 248 5.85 16.16 -14.40
N ALA A 249 5.06 17.22 -14.55
CA ALA A 249 4.88 17.92 -15.83
C ALA A 249 6.18 18.52 -16.37
N ALA A 250 7.06 19.02 -15.49
CA ALA A 250 8.37 19.53 -15.86
C ALA A 250 9.30 18.40 -16.35
N ILE A 251 9.30 17.26 -15.66
CA ILE A 251 10.04 16.05 -16.06
C ILE A 251 9.56 15.55 -17.42
N ASP A 252 8.24 15.45 -17.63
CA ASP A 252 7.65 15.00 -18.89
C ASP A 252 8.00 15.94 -20.04
N THR A 253 7.89 17.25 -19.82
CA THR A 253 8.25 18.26 -20.83
C THR A 253 9.71 18.17 -21.23
N ARG A 254 10.60 18.03 -20.26
CA ARG A 254 12.04 17.87 -20.52
C ARG A 254 12.36 16.56 -21.24
N SER A 255 11.69 15.48 -20.85
CA SER A 255 11.82 14.18 -21.50
C SER A 255 11.37 14.25 -22.97
N ARG A 256 10.24 14.91 -23.24
CA ARG A 256 9.78 15.19 -24.62
C ARG A 256 10.84 15.97 -25.39
N MET A 257 11.33 17.10 -24.87
CA MET A 257 12.38 17.89 -25.54
C MET A 257 13.65 17.08 -25.83
N GLY A 258 14.06 16.21 -24.90
CA GLY A 258 15.23 15.33 -25.06
C GLY A 258 15.04 14.26 -26.14
N ILE A 259 13.83 13.70 -26.26
CA ILE A 259 13.49 12.71 -27.29
C ILE A 259 13.41 13.36 -28.67
N THR A 260 12.80 14.54 -28.77
CA THR A 260 12.66 15.22 -30.07
C THR A 260 14.00 15.72 -30.60
N GLY A 261 14.98 15.99 -29.74
CA GLY A 261 16.36 16.37 -30.10
C GLY A 261 16.50 17.73 -30.81
N ASN A 262 15.41 18.29 -31.33
CA ASN A 262 15.34 19.51 -32.11
C ASN A 262 14.27 20.46 -31.55
N LEU A 263 14.69 21.69 -31.23
CA LEU A 263 13.83 22.75 -30.70
C LEU A 263 12.69 23.11 -31.67
N ASP A 264 12.93 23.00 -32.98
CA ASP A 264 11.90 23.26 -34.00
C ASP A 264 10.78 22.21 -33.97
N ASP A 265 11.12 20.95 -33.70
CA ASP A 265 10.13 19.88 -33.65
C ASP A 265 9.35 19.89 -32.33
N TYR A 266 9.94 20.39 -31.24
CA TYR A 266 9.21 20.71 -30.02
C TYR A 266 8.22 21.86 -30.21
N ALA A 267 8.60 22.95 -30.89
CA ALA A 267 7.70 24.06 -31.18
C ALA A 267 6.51 23.61 -32.06
N LYS A 268 6.76 22.74 -33.04
CA LYS A 268 5.70 22.10 -33.84
C LYS A 268 4.81 21.19 -32.99
N LEU A 269 5.38 20.40 -32.07
CA LEU A 269 4.63 19.52 -31.15
C LEU A 269 3.74 20.31 -30.18
N GLN A 270 4.26 21.37 -29.57
CA GLN A 270 3.45 22.25 -28.72
C GLN A 270 2.31 22.91 -29.50
N ALA A 271 2.59 23.38 -30.72
CA ALA A 271 1.55 23.95 -31.58
C ALA A 271 0.48 22.89 -31.93
N ALA A 272 0.89 21.64 -32.15
CA ALA A 272 -0.02 20.53 -32.40
C ALA A 272 -0.87 20.17 -31.16
N ASP A 273 -0.31 20.20 -29.95
CA ASP A 273 -1.02 19.95 -28.68
C ASP A 273 -2.01 21.09 -28.34
N ALA A 274 -1.72 22.34 -28.74
CA ALA A 274 -2.57 23.50 -28.48
C ALA A 274 -3.85 23.54 -29.33
N ILE A 275 -3.82 22.99 -30.56
CA ILE A 275 -4.97 22.95 -31.49
C ILE A 275 -6.19 22.23 -30.89
N PRO A 276 -6.08 20.99 -30.36
CA PRO A 276 -7.22 20.29 -29.76
C PRO A 276 -7.69 20.92 -28.43
N LEU A 277 -6.78 21.49 -27.63
CA LEU A 277 -7.13 22.20 -26.38
C LEU A 277 -7.93 23.48 -26.62
N ALA A 278 -7.59 24.22 -27.69
CA ALA A 278 -8.37 25.37 -28.14
C ALA A 278 -9.72 24.95 -28.74
N ALA A 279 -9.74 23.86 -29.52
CA ALA A 279 -10.98 23.31 -30.09
C ALA A 279 -11.95 22.74 -29.03
N ALA A 280 -11.45 22.25 -27.89
CA ALA A 280 -12.24 21.75 -26.78
C ALA A 280 -12.85 22.86 -25.89
N ASN A 281 -12.38 24.10 -25.98
CA ASN A 281 -12.88 25.25 -25.21
C ASN A 281 -13.31 26.44 -26.11
N PRO A 282 -14.27 26.26 -27.03
CA PRO A 282 -14.62 27.24 -28.06
C PRO A 282 -15.39 28.48 -27.54
N GLY A 283 -15.47 28.71 -26.23
CA GLY A 283 -16.31 29.76 -25.63
C GLY A 283 -15.63 30.71 -24.64
N THR A 284 -14.38 30.43 -24.21
CA THR A 284 -13.69 31.19 -23.15
C THR A 284 -12.47 31.93 -23.69
N GLY A 285 -12.68 32.92 -24.57
CA GLY A 285 -11.60 33.83 -25.02
C GLY A 285 -10.48 33.19 -25.85
N GLY A 286 -10.59 31.90 -26.19
CA GLY A 286 -9.61 31.14 -26.98
C GLY A 286 -9.47 31.63 -28.42
N ASP A 287 -10.50 32.28 -28.98
CA ASP A 287 -10.45 32.79 -30.36
C ASP A 287 -9.42 33.90 -30.56
N ALA A 288 -9.20 34.77 -29.57
CA ALA A 288 -8.19 35.84 -29.67
C ALA A 288 -6.75 35.30 -29.54
N LEU A 289 -6.56 34.26 -28.72
CA LEU A 289 -5.26 33.62 -28.50
C LEU A 289 -4.92 32.66 -29.65
N GLY A 290 -5.90 31.90 -30.15
CA GLY A 290 -5.76 31.02 -31.32
C GLY A 290 -5.49 31.80 -32.62
N LEU A 291 -6.16 32.95 -32.81
CA LEU A 291 -5.83 33.87 -33.89
C LEU A 291 -4.47 34.56 -33.67
N GLY A 292 -4.11 34.92 -32.44
CA GLY A 292 -2.82 35.54 -32.12
C GLY A 292 -1.61 34.61 -32.38
N VAL A 293 -1.72 33.34 -32.00
CA VAL A 293 -0.71 32.32 -32.30
C VAL A 293 -0.70 31.97 -33.79
N GLY A 294 -1.86 31.84 -34.43
CA GLY A 294 -1.98 31.58 -35.86
C GLY A 294 -1.41 32.70 -36.74
N MET A 295 -1.58 33.96 -36.34
CA MET A 295 -0.99 35.11 -37.02
C MET A 295 0.52 35.23 -36.78
N ALA A 296 1.01 34.97 -35.56
CA ALA A 296 2.45 34.99 -35.27
C ALA A 296 3.21 33.90 -36.03
N LEU A 297 2.62 32.70 -36.15
CA LEU A 297 3.20 31.60 -36.94
C LEU A 297 3.09 31.89 -38.45
N GLY A 298 1.96 32.43 -38.90
CA GLY A 298 1.75 32.84 -40.30
C GLY A 298 2.75 33.91 -40.77
N GLN A 299 3.07 34.90 -39.93
CA GLN A 299 4.07 35.92 -40.27
C GLN A 299 5.49 35.36 -40.38
N ARG A 300 5.86 34.35 -39.58
CA ARG A 300 7.17 33.69 -39.68
C ARG A 300 7.31 32.82 -40.93
N VAL A 301 6.24 32.15 -41.35
CA VAL A 301 6.20 31.37 -42.59
C VAL A 301 6.22 32.28 -43.83
N VAL A 302 5.54 33.43 -43.77
CA VAL A 302 5.60 34.41 -44.87
C VAL A 302 6.97 35.08 -44.95
N GLN A 303 7.67 35.31 -43.83
CA GLN A 303 9.05 35.80 -43.85
C GLN A 303 10.06 34.77 -44.38
N SER A 304 9.84 33.47 -44.16
CA SER A 304 10.71 32.44 -44.74
C SER A 304 10.43 32.17 -46.22
N MET A 305 9.23 32.48 -46.71
CA MET A 305 8.87 32.37 -48.14
C MET A 305 9.16 33.63 -48.97
N SER A 306 9.30 34.82 -48.36
CA SER A 306 9.56 36.07 -49.08
C SER A 306 11.04 36.39 -49.32
N GLY A 307 11.94 35.47 -48.98
CA GLY A 307 13.40 35.67 -49.01
C GLY A 307 14.14 35.33 -50.30
N THR A 308 13.50 34.98 -51.42
CA THR A 308 14.22 34.58 -52.65
C THR A 308 13.53 35.03 -53.94
N THR A 309 13.72 36.30 -54.31
CA THR A 309 13.53 36.76 -55.70
C THR A 309 14.60 37.79 -56.08
N ALA A 310 15.69 37.30 -56.70
CA ALA A 310 16.57 38.11 -57.54
C ALA A 310 16.87 37.33 -58.84
N PRO A 311 16.85 37.97 -60.02
CA PRO A 311 16.88 37.29 -61.31
C PRO A 311 18.31 37.25 -61.91
N SER A 312 18.72 36.09 -62.42
CA SER A 312 19.87 35.96 -63.33
C SER A 312 19.58 34.93 -64.42
N ALA A 313 19.79 35.35 -65.67
CA ALA A 313 19.49 34.66 -66.92
C ALA A 313 20.66 33.73 -67.38
N PRO A 314 20.64 33.11 -68.58
CA PRO A 314 20.57 31.65 -68.71
C PRO A 314 21.84 31.03 -69.32
N ALA A 315 22.09 29.75 -69.01
CA ALA A 315 23.05 28.92 -69.74
C ALA A 315 22.42 27.58 -70.13
N ALA A 316 22.49 27.29 -71.43
CA ALA A 316 21.97 26.10 -72.07
C ALA A 316 22.93 24.90 -71.90
N GLN A 317 22.39 23.71 -71.67
CA GLN A 317 22.98 22.43 -72.08
C GLN A 317 21.93 21.30 -72.12
N ALA A 318 22.21 20.35 -73.01
CA ALA A 318 21.31 19.43 -73.71
C ALA A 318 20.92 18.16 -72.88
N PRO A 319 20.05 17.26 -73.40
CA PRO A 319 19.16 16.44 -72.60
C PRO A 319 19.75 15.07 -72.21
N ALA A 320 19.42 14.59 -71.01
CA ALA A 320 19.64 13.21 -70.59
C ALA A 320 18.34 12.58 -70.06
N GLN A 321 18.14 11.32 -70.46
CA GLN A 321 16.95 10.48 -70.36
C GLN A 321 16.52 10.14 -68.92
N PRO A 322 15.26 9.72 -68.69
CA PRO A 322 14.76 9.31 -67.39
C PRO A 322 15.09 7.85 -67.08
N ALA A 323 15.51 7.57 -65.84
CA ALA A 323 15.71 6.24 -65.27
C ALA A 323 15.37 6.29 -63.76
N PRO A 324 14.94 5.18 -63.13
CA PRO A 324 13.66 5.08 -62.45
C PRO A 324 13.72 5.24 -60.93
N ALA A 325 12.53 5.40 -60.33
CA ALA A 325 12.28 5.46 -58.90
C ALA A 325 12.94 4.32 -58.10
N PRO A 326 13.50 4.59 -56.91
CA PRO A 326 13.84 3.53 -55.97
C PRO A 326 12.57 2.99 -55.30
N ALA A 327 12.43 1.66 -55.35
CA ALA A 327 11.42 0.90 -54.62
C ALA A 327 11.63 0.99 -53.09
N PRO A 328 10.57 0.84 -52.27
CA PRO A 328 10.69 0.80 -50.82
C PRO A 328 11.39 -0.49 -50.36
N ALA A 329 12.38 -0.34 -49.47
CA ALA A 329 13.03 -1.45 -48.78
C ALA A 329 12.16 -1.93 -47.59
N PRO A 330 12.24 -3.22 -47.22
CA PRO A 330 11.26 -3.90 -46.40
C PRO A 330 11.34 -3.53 -44.92
N ALA A 331 10.17 -3.53 -44.28
CA ALA A 331 9.97 -3.33 -42.85
C ALA A 331 10.78 -4.35 -42.04
N ALA A 332 11.62 -3.87 -41.13
CA ALA A 332 12.20 -4.66 -40.08
C ALA A 332 11.16 -4.82 -38.96
N ASP A 333 10.95 -6.08 -38.56
CA ASP A 333 10.04 -6.51 -37.50
C ASP A 333 10.28 -5.77 -36.19
N VAL A 334 9.31 -4.91 -35.84
CA VAL A 334 9.14 -4.37 -34.50
C VAL A 334 8.44 -5.45 -33.66
N PRO A 335 8.93 -5.80 -32.46
CA PRO A 335 8.24 -6.78 -31.61
C PRO A 335 6.80 -6.33 -31.32
N PRO A 336 5.82 -7.25 -31.31
CA PRO A 336 4.41 -6.89 -31.27
C PRO A 336 4.08 -6.12 -29.98
N PRO A 337 3.35 -5.01 -30.05
CA PRO A 337 2.87 -4.31 -28.86
C PRO A 337 1.98 -5.25 -28.06
N LEU A 338 2.18 -5.27 -26.73
CA LEU A 338 1.32 -5.97 -25.79
C LEU A 338 -0.16 -5.56 -26.05
N PRO A 339 -1.12 -6.50 -26.00
CA PRO A 339 -2.52 -6.20 -26.28
C PRO A 339 -3.02 -5.12 -25.32
N THR A 340 -3.28 -3.92 -25.86
CA THR A 340 -3.97 -2.86 -25.13
C THR A 340 -5.38 -3.34 -24.80
N ALA A 341 -5.73 -3.37 -23.51
CA ALA A 341 -7.07 -3.69 -23.06
C ALA A 341 -8.13 -2.87 -23.85
N PRO A 342 -9.29 -3.45 -24.19
CA PRO A 342 -10.29 -2.78 -25.01
C PRO A 342 -10.77 -1.51 -24.29
N ARG A 343 -10.56 -0.36 -24.94
CA ARG A 343 -11.06 0.94 -24.49
C ARG A 343 -12.48 1.16 -25.01
N TRP A 344 -13.40 1.40 -24.09
CA TRP A 344 -14.82 1.60 -24.37
C TRP A 344 -15.22 3.06 -24.33
N PHE A 345 -16.14 3.43 -25.20
CA PHE A 345 -16.79 4.74 -25.22
C PHE A 345 -18.30 4.54 -25.09
N LEU A 346 -18.95 5.43 -24.34
CA LEU A 346 -20.39 5.41 -24.07
C LEU A 346 -21.03 6.68 -24.61
N ALA A 347 -22.21 6.60 -25.22
CA ALA A 347 -23.02 7.76 -25.55
C ALA A 347 -24.07 7.98 -24.46
N VAL A 348 -23.78 8.89 -23.53
CA VAL A 348 -24.67 9.22 -22.39
C VAL A 348 -25.23 10.61 -22.62
N ALA A 349 -26.56 10.75 -22.63
CA ALA A 349 -27.25 12.01 -22.93
C ALA A 349 -26.84 12.66 -24.28
N GLY A 350 -26.49 11.86 -25.28
CA GLY A 350 -26.07 12.33 -26.61
C GLY A 350 -24.62 12.84 -26.69
N GLN A 351 -23.84 12.71 -25.61
CA GLN A 351 -22.42 13.05 -25.58
C GLN A 351 -21.56 11.79 -25.42
N GLN A 352 -20.44 11.75 -26.15
CA GLN A 352 -19.47 10.66 -26.03
C GLN A 352 -18.66 10.83 -24.74
N GLN A 353 -18.63 9.79 -23.92
CA GLN A 353 -17.85 9.70 -22.69
C GLN A 353 -16.89 8.51 -22.77
N GLY A 354 -15.67 8.66 -22.25
CA GLY A 354 -14.61 7.65 -22.29
C GLY A 354 -13.26 8.24 -22.68
N PRO A 355 -12.19 7.42 -22.82
CA PRO A 355 -12.21 5.95 -22.80
C PRO A 355 -12.33 5.35 -21.39
N TYR A 356 -13.14 4.30 -21.25
CA TYR A 356 -13.27 3.48 -20.05
C TYR A 356 -12.63 2.11 -20.26
N ASP A 357 -12.03 1.56 -19.21
CA ASP A 357 -11.67 0.15 -19.13
C ASP A 357 -12.82 -0.68 -18.53
N GLU A 358 -12.69 -2.01 -18.48
CA GLU A 358 -13.73 -2.90 -17.96
C GLU A 358 -14.11 -2.60 -16.50
N SER A 359 -13.14 -2.18 -15.67
CA SER A 359 -13.38 -1.84 -14.27
C SER A 359 -14.19 -0.54 -14.13
N ALA A 360 -13.88 0.46 -14.97
CA ALA A 360 -14.59 1.72 -15.00
C ALA A 360 -16.01 1.57 -15.57
N LEU A 361 -16.23 0.61 -16.48
CA LEU A 361 -17.57 0.29 -16.97
C LEU A 361 -18.49 -0.24 -15.87
N ALA A 362 -18.00 -1.09 -14.97
CA ALA A 362 -18.78 -1.54 -13.81
C ALA A 362 -19.21 -0.35 -12.92
N GLY A 363 -18.35 0.65 -12.77
CA GLY A 363 -18.70 1.91 -12.11
C GLY A 363 -19.78 2.71 -12.84
N GLN A 364 -19.77 2.72 -14.18
CA GLN A 364 -20.81 3.39 -14.98
C GLN A 364 -22.17 2.69 -14.92
N VAL A 365 -22.19 1.37 -14.71
CA VAL A 365 -23.42 0.61 -14.42
C VAL A 365 -24.00 1.04 -13.07
N ALA A 366 -23.17 1.10 -12.03
CA ALA A 366 -23.60 1.54 -10.69
C ALA A 366 -24.07 3.01 -10.68
N ALA A 367 -23.47 3.87 -11.51
CA ALA A 367 -23.88 5.26 -11.69
C ALA A 367 -25.15 5.45 -12.55
N GLY A 368 -25.66 4.38 -13.18
CA GLY A 368 -26.83 4.43 -14.07
C GLY A 368 -26.57 5.05 -15.44
N ASN A 369 -25.31 5.35 -15.77
CA ASN A 369 -24.90 5.91 -17.06
C ASN A 369 -24.79 4.83 -18.15
N LEU A 370 -24.50 3.58 -17.75
CA LEU A 370 -24.52 2.41 -18.62
C LEU A 370 -25.80 1.60 -18.37
N THR A 371 -26.70 1.62 -19.35
CA THR A 371 -27.92 0.82 -19.38
C THR A 371 -27.92 -0.09 -20.61
N ARG A 372 -28.86 -1.05 -20.68
CA ARG A 372 -29.00 -1.94 -21.86
C ARG A 372 -29.20 -1.19 -23.18
N ALA A 373 -29.81 0.00 -23.12
CA ALA A 373 -30.07 0.84 -24.30
C ALA A 373 -28.94 1.86 -24.60
N THR A 374 -27.95 2.01 -23.72
CA THR A 374 -26.84 2.95 -23.94
C THR A 374 -26.03 2.50 -25.14
N LEU A 375 -25.74 3.43 -26.08
CA LEU A 375 -24.88 3.13 -27.22
C LEU A 375 -23.43 3.06 -26.75
N VAL A 376 -22.76 1.98 -27.10
CA VAL A 376 -21.36 1.72 -26.80
C VAL A 376 -20.56 1.57 -28.09
N TRP A 377 -19.29 1.94 -28.02
CA TRP A 377 -18.35 1.71 -29.11
C TRP A 377 -16.97 1.37 -28.55
N ARG A 378 -16.25 0.50 -29.23
CA ARG A 378 -14.84 0.20 -28.94
C ARG A 378 -14.03 0.15 -30.23
N SER A 379 -12.72 0.31 -30.10
CA SER A 379 -11.80 0.16 -31.22
C SER A 379 -11.97 -1.23 -31.86
N GLY A 380 -12.31 -1.26 -33.16
CA GLY A 380 -12.61 -2.49 -33.91
C GLY A 380 -14.09 -2.73 -34.20
N GLN A 381 -15.03 -1.95 -33.64
CA GLN A 381 -16.44 -1.99 -34.04
C GLN A 381 -16.71 -1.07 -35.24
N ALA A 382 -17.52 -1.55 -36.20
CA ALA A 382 -17.87 -0.79 -37.40
C ALA A 382 -18.80 0.41 -37.13
N ALA A 383 -19.63 0.34 -36.09
CA ALA A 383 -20.57 1.39 -35.69
C ALA A 383 -20.90 1.28 -34.20
N TRP A 384 -21.46 2.35 -33.64
CA TRP A 384 -22.05 2.36 -32.30
C TRP A 384 -23.17 1.34 -32.19
N GLN A 385 -23.14 0.53 -31.14
CA GLN A 385 -24.13 -0.52 -30.91
C GLN A 385 -24.73 -0.38 -29.51
N PRO A 386 -26.02 -0.71 -29.32
CA PRO A 386 -26.60 -0.82 -27.98
C PRO A 386 -25.82 -1.81 -27.09
N ALA A 387 -25.68 -1.49 -25.81
CA ALA A 387 -24.87 -2.27 -24.88
C ALA A 387 -25.34 -3.74 -24.76
N ASP A 388 -26.63 -4.01 -24.93
CA ASP A 388 -27.21 -5.37 -24.92
C ASP A 388 -26.85 -6.23 -26.13
N GLN A 389 -26.45 -5.63 -27.25
CA GLN A 389 -26.02 -6.32 -28.46
C GLN A 389 -24.54 -6.71 -28.42
N VAL A 390 -23.82 -6.29 -27.39
CA VAL A 390 -22.39 -6.55 -27.24
C VAL A 390 -22.17 -7.71 -26.27
N PRO A 391 -21.74 -8.90 -26.75
CA PRO A 391 -21.63 -10.10 -25.91
C PRO A 391 -20.70 -9.92 -24.71
N GLU A 392 -19.67 -9.09 -24.86
CA GLU A 392 -18.65 -8.81 -23.84
C GLU A 392 -19.21 -8.01 -22.66
N LEU A 393 -20.28 -7.22 -22.87
CA LEU A 393 -20.93 -6.43 -21.82
C LEU A 393 -22.10 -7.19 -21.16
N ALA A 394 -22.46 -8.37 -21.67
CA ALA A 394 -23.60 -9.14 -21.17
C ALA A 394 -23.47 -9.49 -19.67
N ALA A 395 -22.26 -9.79 -19.21
CA ALA A 395 -21.99 -10.08 -17.79
C ALA A 395 -22.17 -8.84 -16.91
N LEU A 396 -21.78 -7.65 -17.39
CA LEU A 396 -21.91 -6.38 -16.67
C LEU A 396 -23.36 -5.87 -16.63
N LEU A 397 -24.18 -6.24 -17.62
CA LEU A 397 -25.59 -5.83 -17.75
C LEU A 397 -26.58 -6.82 -17.09
N ALA A 398 -26.09 -7.90 -16.48
CA ALA A 398 -26.91 -8.90 -15.80
C ALA A 398 -27.64 -8.31 -14.57
N ASP A 399 -26.99 -7.38 -13.86
CA ASP A 399 -27.53 -6.73 -12.67
C ASP A 399 -28.33 -5.44 -12.97
N VAL A 400 -28.50 -5.07 -14.25
CA VAL A 400 -29.28 -3.89 -14.65
C VAL A 400 -30.76 -4.26 -14.81
N PRO A 401 -31.68 -3.65 -14.04
CA PRO A 401 -33.11 -3.93 -14.16
C PRO A 401 -33.64 -3.53 -15.56
N PRO A 402 -34.57 -4.30 -16.14
CA PRO A 402 -35.17 -3.94 -17.42
C PRO A 402 -35.92 -2.61 -17.35
N PRO A 403 -35.95 -1.82 -18.44
CA PRO A 403 -36.67 -0.55 -18.44
C PRO A 403 -38.15 -0.76 -18.17
N LEU A 404 -38.74 0.14 -17.37
CA LEU A 404 -40.17 0.12 -17.05
C LEU A 404 -40.98 0.27 -18.35
N PRO A 405 -42.08 -0.50 -18.51
CA PRO A 405 -42.90 -0.42 -19.72
C PRO A 405 -43.47 0.99 -19.90
N PRO A 406 -43.66 1.45 -21.15
CA PRO A 406 -44.22 2.76 -21.41
C PRO A 406 -45.61 2.88 -20.78
N GLN A 407 -45.78 3.85 -19.89
CA GLN A 407 -47.11 4.28 -19.46
C GLN A 407 -47.70 5.06 -20.64
N GLY A 408 -48.61 4.41 -21.36
CA GLY A 408 -49.40 5.03 -22.43
C GLY A 408 -50.44 5.99 -21.92
#